data_AF-A0A2A4T3H4-F1
#
_entry.id   AF-A0A2A4T3H4-F1
#
_cell.length_a   1.000
_cell.length_b   1.000
_cell.length_c   1.000
_cell.angle_alpha   90.00
_cell.angle_beta   90.00
_cell.angle_gamma   90.00
#
_symmetry.space_group_name_H-M   'P 1'
#
loop_
_entity.id
_entity.type
_entity.pdbx_description
1 polymer ?
#
loop_
_entity_poly.entity_id
_entity_poly.type
_entity_poly.pdbx_seq_one_letter_code
_entity_poly.pdbx_strand_id
1 'polypeptide(L)'
;MKIAVRVRPFAGYEAGQECIITMEGQKCIIRNPSDDSEKEFLFPMCLWSHSNENGKKIYSNVDLFNDVGLELIGNAFEGFNATVFAYGQTGSGKSYSVEGRPPNDKGIL
;
A
#
# COMPACT_ATOMS: atom_id res chain seq x y z
N MET A 1 -16.01 4.90 5.02
CA MET A 1 -14.65 4.79 5.58
C MET A 1 -13.95 3.64 4.89
N LYS A 2 -12.81 3.89 4.23
CA LYS A 2 -12.05 2.88 3.46
C LYS A 2 -10.69 2.69 4.12
N ILE A 3 -10.27 1.45 4.30
CA ILE A 3 -8.99 1.08 4.92
C ILE A 3 -8.20 0.24 3.93
N ALA A 4 -6.97 0.65 3.67
CA ALA A 4 -6.04 -0.05 2.80
C ALA A 4 -4.69 -0.23 3.50
N VAL A 5 -4.08 -1.39 3.29
CA VAL A 5 -2.70 -1.66 3.70
C VAL A 5 -1.87 -1.86 2.44
N ARG A 6 -0.73 -1.19 2.36
CA ARG A 6 0.16 -1.23 1.20
C ARG A 6 1.56 -1.65 1.60
N VAL A 7 2.14 -2.59 0.85
CA VAL A 7 3.50 -3.09 1.07
C VAL A 7 4.41 -2.56 -0.03
N ARG A 8 5.45 -1.82 0.34
CA ARG A 8 6.43 -1.25 -0.60
C ARG A 8 7.51 -2.27 -1.00
N PRO A 9 8.22 -2.06 -2.13
CA PRO A 9 9.45 -2.80 -2.43
C PRO A 9 10.49 -2.57 -1.34
N PHE A 10 11.49 -3.45 -1.24
CA PHE A 10 12.65 -3.22 -0.40
C PHE A 10 13.39 -1.93 -0.75
N ALA A 11 13.87 -1.24 0.29
CA ALA A 11 14.80 -0.13 0.14
C ALA A 11 16.21 -0.70 -0.12
N GLY A 12 17.12 0.14 -0.61
CA GLY A 12 18.48 -0.32 -0.96
C GLY A 12 19.24 -0.98 0.20
N TYR A 13 19.02 -0.55 1.44
CA TYR A 13 19.62 -1.14 2.63
C TYR A 13 18.96 -2.44 3.10
N GLU A 14 17.82 -2.82 2.52
CA GLU A 14 17.10 -4.08 2.76
C GLU A 14 17.39 -5.11 1.65
N ALA A 15 18.29 -4.80 0.72
CA ALA A 15 18.66 -5.72 -0.35
C ALA A 15 19.19 -7.05 0.22
N GLY A 16 18.67 -8.16 -0.27
CA GLY A 16 19.02 -9.51 0.20
C GLY A 16 18.34 -9.94 1.50
N GLN A 17 17.47 -9.11 2.09
CA GLN A 17 16.59 -9.53 3.16
C GLN A 17 15.40 -10.34 2.61
N GLU A 18 14.80 -11.15 3.48
CA GLU A 18 13.61 -11.93 3.13
C GLU A 18 12.33 -11.12 3.40
N CYS A 19 11.37 -11.19 2.48
CA CYS A 19 10.08 -10.53 2.68
C CYS A 19 9.20 -11.37 3.62
N ILE A 20 8.84 -10.81 4.77
CA ILE A 20 8.01 -11.48 5.77
C ILE A 20 6.51 -11.18 5.62
N ILE A 21 6.12 -10.44 4.58
CA ILE A 21 4.73 -10.06 4.34
C ILE A 21 4.21 -10.79 3.11
N THR A 22 3.06 -11.44 3.26
CA THR A 22 2.31 -12.05 2.17
C THR A 22 0.91 -11.45 2.12
N MET A 23 0.41 -11.17 0.92
CA MET A 23 -0.97 -10.73 0.70
C MET A 23 -1.71 -11.69 -0.22
N GLU A 24 -2.92 -12.07 0.18
CA GLU A 24 -3.85 -12.96 -0.53
C GLU A 24 -5.28 -12.43 -0.42
N GLY A 25 -5.78 -11.81 -1.47
CA GLY A 25 -7.09 -11.15 -1.46
C GLY A 25 -7.14 -10.04 -0.40
N GLN A 26 -7.96 -10.24 0.64
CA GLN A 26 -8.12 -9.31 1.77
C GLN A 26 -7.24 -9.66 2.98
N LYS A 27 -6.42 -10.71 2.88
CA LYS A 27 -5.53 -11.17 3.94
C LYS A 27 -4.15 -10.54 3.78
N CYS A 28 -3.65 -9.99 4.88
CA CYS A 28 -2.25 -9.61 5.08
C CYS A 28 -1.67 -10.52 6.15
N ILE A 29 -0.69 -11.34 5.77
CA ILE A 29 -0.05 -12.34 6.61
C ILE A 29 1.36 -11.85 6.92
N ILE A 30 1.72 -11.84 8.20
CA ILE A 30 3.05 -11.48 8.68
C ILE A 30 3.69 -12.73 9.28
N ARG A 31 4.82 -13.17 8.70
CA ARG A 31 5.62 -14.28 9.22
C ARG A 31 6.65 -13.77 10.23
N ASN A 32 6.77 -14.45 11.36
CA ASN A 32 7.87 -14.22 12.30
C ASN A 32 9.10 -15.01 11.83
N PRO A 33 10.23 -14.36 11.49
CA PRO A 33 11.40 -15.06 10.98
C PRO A 33 12.12 -15.92 12.03
N SER A 34 11.82 -15.77 13.32
CA SER A 34 12.48 -16.52 14.40
C SER A 34 11.90 -17.92 14.62
N ASP A 35 10.59 -18.10 14.39
CA ASP A 35 9.86 -19.33 14.71
C ASP A 35 8.85 -19.77 13.64
N ASP A 36 8.84 -19.10 12.48
CA ASP A 36 7.92 -19.32 11.35
C ASP A 36 6.43 -19.22 11.70
N SER A 37 6.08 -18.66 12.86
CA SER A 37 4.68 -18.40 13.18
C SER A 37 4.11 -17.27 12.32
N GLU A 38 2.87 -17.44 11.89
CA GLU A 38 2.17 -16.47 11.05
C GLU A 38 1.05 -15.77 11.83
N LYS A 39 0.90 -14.46 11.56
CA LYS A 39 -0.23 -13.67 12.02
C LYS A 39 -0.99 -13.13 10.82
N GLU A 40 -2.26 -13.49 10.74
CA GLU A 40 -3.17 -13.04 9.70
C GLU A 40 -3.97 -11.81 10.16
N PHE A 41 -4.08 -10.82 9.28
CA PHE A 41 -4.90 -9.63 9.45
C PHE A 41 -5.80 -9.45 8.23
N LEU A 42 -7.04 -9.07 8.45
CA LEU A 42 -8.02 -8.81 7.38
C LEU A 42 -8.18 -7.31 7.16
N PHE A 43 -8.00 -6.89 5.91
CA PHE A 43 -8.24 -5.51 5.48
C PHE A 43 -9.12 -5.49 4.23
N PRO A 44 -10.00 -4.49 4.09
CA PRO A 44 -10.80 -4.34 2.87
C PRO A 44 -9.97 -4.30 1.60
N MET A 45 -8.77 -3.71 1.68
CA MET A 45 -7.82 -3.59 0.57
C MET A 45 -6.40 -3.95 1.01
N CYS A 46 -5.82 -5.00 0.41
CA CYS A 46 -4.41 -5.36 0.56
C CYS A 46 -3.68 -5.05 -0.76
N LEU A 47 -2.86 -4.01 -0.74
CA LEU A 47 -2.24 -3.40 -1.92
C LEU A 47 -0.78 -3.85 -2.03
N TRP A 48 -0.54 -4.87 -2.87
CA TRP A 48 0.80 -5.41 -3.07
C TRP A 48 1.61 -4.56 -4.05
N SER A 49 2.56 -3.78 -3.56
CA SER A 49 3.49 -3.00 -4.39
C SER A 49 4.94 -3.47 -4.27
N HIS A 50 5.19 -4.66 -3.70
CA HIS A 50 6.53 -5.09 -3.31
C HIS A 50 7.40 -5.61 -4.46
N SER A 51 6.99 -6.72 -5.09
CA SER A 51 7.71 -7.32 -6.22
C SER A 51 6.72 -8.00 -7.18
N ASN A 52 7.11 -8.09 -8.45
CA ASN A 52 6.36 -8.81 -9.48
C ASN A 52 6.76 -10.30 -9.55
N GLU A 53 7.53 -10.76 -8.57
CA GLU A 53 7.92 -12.15 -8.43
C GLU A 53 6.66 -13.00 -8.23
N ASN A 54 6.65 -14.20 -8.82
CA ASN A 54 5.49 -15.11 -8.83
C ASN A 54 4.26 -14.57 -9.58
N GLY A 55 4.42 -13.58 -10.46
CA GLY A 55 3.35 -13.09 -11.34
C GLY A 55 2.30 -12.22 -10.65
N LYS A 56 2.54 -11.80 -9.39
CA LYS A 56 1.63 -10.87 -8.69
C LYS A 56 1.67 -9.50 -9.40
N LYS A 57 0.49 -8.99 -9.75
CA LYS A 57 0.35 -7.62 -10.29
C LYS A 57 0.83 -6.63 -9.24
N ILE A 58 1.76 -5.76 -9.61
CA ILE A 58 2.15 -4.61 -8.79
C ILE A 58 1.01 -3.60 -8.76
N TYR A 59 0.61 -3.24 -7.56
CA TYR A 59 -0.35 -2.17 -7.32
C TYR A 59 0.37 -0.81 -7.40
N SER A 60 0.09 -0.07 -8.48
CA SER A 60 0.74 1.21 -8.77
C SER A 60 0.08 2.38 -8.04
N ASN A 61 0.70 3.57 -8.08
CA ASN A 61 0.03 4.78 -7.60
C ASN A 61 -1.19 5.16 -8.47
N VAL A 62 -1.20 4.79 -9.76
CA VAL A 62 -2.36 4.99 -10.63
C VAL A 62 -3.52 4.10 -10.18
N ASP A 63 -3.27 2.83 -9.85
CA ASP A 63 -4.31 1.95 -9.28
C ASP A 63 -4.83 2.54 -7.96
N LEU A 64 -3.94 3.04 -7.09
CA LEU A 64 -4.32 3.69 -5.83
C LEU A 64 -5.19 4.94 -6.02
N PHE A 65 -4.83 5.79 -6.98
CA PHE A 65 -5.59 6.98 -7.31
C PHE A 65 -6.97 6.61 -7.87
N ASN A 66 -7.06 5.61 -8.74
CA ASN A 66 -8.33 5.17 -9.30
C ASN A 66 -9.26 4.58 -8.24
N ASP A 67 -8.73 3.74 -7.34
CA ASP A 67 -9.56 3.04 -6.36
C ASP A 67 -9.87 3.89 -5.12
N VAL A 68 -9.04 4.88 -4.77
CA VAL A 68 -9.20 5.72 -3.55
C VAL A 68 -9.32 7.19 -3.89
N GLY A 69 -8.44 7.73 -4.73
CA GLY A 69 -8.39 9.15 -5.08
C GLY A 69 -9.66 9.66 -5.77
N LEU A 70 -10.17 8.93 -6.77
CA LEU A 70 -11.38 9.32 -7.50
C LEU A 70 -12.62 9.42 -6.60
N GLU A 71 -12.76 8.51 -5.63
CA GLU A 71 -13.85 8.53 -4.65
C GLU A 71 -13.76 9.78 -3.75
N LEU A 72 -12.55 10.15 -3.31
CA LEU A 72 -12.33 11.38 -2.53
C LEU A 72 -12.72 12.63 -3.32
N ILE A 73 -12.34 12.67 -4.61
CA ILE A 73 -12.68 13.78 -5.51
C ILE A 73 -14.20 13.83 -5.71
N GLY A 74 -14.85 12.70 -5.95
CA GLY A 74 -16.32 12.63 -6.10
C GLY A 74 -17.04 13.22 -4.88
N ASN A 75 -16.65 12.80 -3.68
CA ASN A 75 -17.21 13.33 -2.43
C ASN A 75 -17.01 14.85 -2.30
N ALA A 76 -15.84 15.37 -2.71
CA ALA A 76 -15.58 16.79 -2.70
C ALA A 76 -16.48 17.57 -3.68
N PHE A 77 -16.74 17.02 -4.89
CA PHE A 77 -17.66 17.62 -5.85
C PHE A 77 -19.12 17.61 -5.39
N GLU A 78 -19.51 16.62 -4.58
CA GLU A 78 -20.83 16.56 -3.94
C GLU A 78 -20.97 17.54 -2.75
N GLY A 79 -19.89 18.25 -2.39
CA GLY A 79 -19.88 19.22 -1.30
C GLY A 79 -19.58 18.62 0.08
N PHE A 80 -19.09 17.38 0.14
CA PHE A 80 -18.66 16.74 1.38
C PHE A 80 -17.17 16.95 1.64
N ASN A 81 -16.80 17.02 2.93
CA ASN A 81 -15.41 16.99 3.32
C ASN A 81 -14.87 15.56 3.20
N ALA A 82 -13.80 15.39 2.44
CA ALA A 82 -13.08 14.13 2.29
C ALA A 82 -11.68 14.25 2.92
N THR A 83 -11.28 13.23 3.67
CA THR A 83 -9.98 13.21 4.36
C THR A 83 -9.27 11.88 4.11
N VAL A 84 -7.98 11.95 3.79
CA VAL A 84 -7.10 10.78 3.67
C VAL A 84 -5.98 10.86 4.70
N PHE A 85 -5.70 9.73 5.35
CA PHE A 85 -4.58 9.59 6.29
C PHE A 85 -3.67 8.47 5.81
N ALA A 86 -2.37 8.74 5.71
CA ALA A 86 -1.36 7.72 5.52
C ALA A 86 -0.65 7.46 6.85
N TYR A 87 -0.66 6.20 7.30
CA TYR A 87 -0.09 5.79 8.58
C TYR A 87 0.94 4.66 8.40
N GLY A 88 1.93 4.62 9.29
CA GLY A 88 3.00 3.62 9.30
C GLY A 88 4.34 4.18 9.75
N GLN A 89 5.33 3.31 9.93
CA GLN A 89 6.69 3.69 10.35
C GLN A 89 7.39 4.65 9.36
N THR A 90 8.43 5.35 9.80
CA THR A 90 9.28 6.13 8.89
C THR A 90 9.87 5.21 7.81
N GLY A 91 9.87 5.70 6.57
CA GLY A 91 10.31 4.92 5.40
C GLY A 91 9.29 3.91 4.87
N SER A 92 8.08 3.77 5.43
CA SER A 92 7.08 2.78 4.96
C SER A 92 6.36 3.15 3.65
N GLY A 93 6.60 4.33 3.08
CA GLY A 93 5.96 4.78 1.84
C GLY A 93 4.71 5.66 2.03
N LYS A 94 4.53 6.31 3.20
CA LYS A 94 3.45 7.29 3.43
C LYS A 94 3.45 8.43 2.41
N SER A 95 4.55 9.21 2.36
CA SER A 95 4.69 10.32 1.40
C SER A 95 4.65 9.83 -0.05
N TYR A 96 5.22 8.66 -0.34
CA TYR A 96 5.14 8.05 -1.66
C TYR A 96 3.70 7.71 -2.09
N SER A 97 2.83 7.31 -1.16
CA SER A 97 1.44 7.01 -1.48
C SER A 97 0.58 8.28 -1.62
N VAL A 98 0.91 9.34 -0.88
CA VAL A 98 0.15 10.60 -0.87
C VAL A 98 0.64 11.54 -1.96
N GLU A 99 1.94 11.85 -2.03
CA GLU A 99 2.53 12.81 -2.96
C GLU A 99 3.18 12.13 -4.18
N GLY A 100 3.67 10.90 -4.00
CA GLY A 100 4.40 10.18 -5.06
C GLY A 100 5.86 10.60 -5.18
N ARG A 101 6.44 10.28 -6.34
CA ARG A 101 7.77 10.67 -6.81
C ARG A 101 7.66 11.38 -8.17
N PRO A 102 7.69 12.73 -8.18
CA PRO A 102 7.68 13.50 -9.42
C PRO A 102 8.88 13.18 -10.33
N PRO A 103 8.76 13.37 -11.66
CA PRO A 103 7.57 13.87 -12.37
C PRO A 103 6.56 12.79 -12.76
N ASN A 104 6.99 11.52 -12.80
CA ASN A 104 6.26 10.46 -13.52
C ASN A 104 5.42 9.54 -12.64
N ASP A 105 5.53 9.63 -11.31
CA ASP A 105 4.90 8.69 -10.39
C ASP A 105 4.16 9.45 -9.29
N LYS A 106 3.06 10.13 -9.63
CA LYS A 106 2.28 10.92 -8.68
C LYS A 106 1.49 10.04 -7.72
N GLY A 107 1.35 10.50 -6.48
CA GLY A 107 0.53 9.85 -5.46
C GLY A 107 -0.95 10.18 -5.62
N ILE A 108 -1.68 10.18 -4.51
CA ILE A 108 -3.08 10.60 -4.45
C ILE A 108 -3.26 12.11 -4.73
N LEU A 109 -2.29 12.94 -4.36
CA LEU A 109 -2.27 14.40 -4.52
C LEU A 109 -1.58 14.86 -5.81
#